data_AF-A0A2H0TVW1-F1
#
_entry.id   AF-A0A2H0TVW1-F1
#
_cell.length_a   1.000
_cell.length_b   1.000
_cell.length_c   1.000
_cell.angle_alpha   90.00
_cell.angle_beta   90.00
_cell.angle_gamma   90.00
#
_symmetry.space_group_name_H-M   'P 1'
#
loop_
_entity.id
_entity.type
_entity.pdbx_description
1 polymer ?
#
loop_
_entity_poly.entity_id
_entity_poly.type
_entity_poly.pdbx_seq_one_letter_code
_entity_poly.pdbx_strand_id
1 'polypeptide(L)'
;MKYPLGWYLGLLLGMMVGLNVLGHFFFVLDTMYFQSHEDALTTMETFPTSDDSFGTNYYYTKTPYFFPYQISALAAFWIPLGLVLFWSIAYMKTKKTIRRFLQSLLFPVIYTLVNIIYFFMVIDPSLGWEYELGMSLLFFGCGAIFVFVVVVNSIFLLRERRRLASHL
;
A
#
# COMPACT_ATOMS: atom_id res chain seq x y z
N MET A 1 -6.20 9.11 22.73
CA MET A 1 -6.31 7.70 22.27
C MET A 1 -6.74 6.86 23.46
N LYS A 2 -7.70 5.93 23.28
CA LYS A 2 -8.33 5.19 24.39
C LYS A 2 -7.55 3.91 24.76
N TYR A 3 -6.90 3.26 23.80
CA TYR A 3 -6.22 1.98 23.96
C TYR A 3 -4.69 2.13 24.04
N PRO A 4 -3.95 1.09 24.50
CA PRO A 4 -2.49 1.09 24.45
C PRO A 4 -1.96 1.08 23.01
N LEU A 5 -0.72 1.54 22.81
CA LEU A 5 -0.08 1.60 21.49
C LEU A 5 -0.12 0.27 20.75
N GLY A 6 0.18 -0.84 21.45
CA GLY A 6 0.20 -2.18 20.88
C GLY A 6 -1.14 -2.59 20.26
N TRP A 7 -2.26 -2.10 20.78
CA TRP A 7 -3.58 -2.36 20.21
C TRP A 7 -3.72 -1.75 18.80
N TYR A 8 -3.30 -0.49 18.65
CA TYR A 8 -3.36 0.19 17.35
C TYR A 8 -2.36 -0.39 16.34
N LEU A 9 -1.17 -0.77 16.80
CA LEU A 9 -0.18 -1.45 15.96
C LEU A 9 -0.67 -2.83 15.51
N GLY A 10 -1.29 -3.60 16.42
CA GLY A 10 -1.91 -4.90 16.09
C GLY A 10 -3.08 -4.77 15.13
N LEU A 11 -3.93 -3.75 15.30
CA LEU A 11 -5.02 -3.46 14.38
C LEU A 11 -4.50 -3.06 12.99
N LEU A 12 -3.46 -2.24 12.93
CA LEU A 12 -2.80 -1.87 11.66
C LEU A 12 -2.27 -3.13 10.95
N LEU A 13 -1.50 -3.95 11.67
CA LEU A 13 -0.90 -5.17 11.14
C LEU A 13 -1.98 -6.15 10.64
N GLY A 14 -2.97 -6.46 11.48
CA GLY A 14 -4.03 -7.41 11.14
C GLY A 14 -4.85 -6.96 9.93
N MET A 15 -5.11 -5.65 9.80
CA MET A 15 -5.80 -5.10 8.64
C MET A 15 -4.95 -5.11 7.38
N MET A 16 -3.66 -4.78 7.47
CA MET A 16 -2.76 -4.87 6.31
C MET A 16 -2.69 -6.32 5.80
N VAL A 17 -2.48 -7.28 6.70
CA VAL A 17 -2.46 -8.71 6.34
C VAL A 17 -3.81 -9.13 5.76
N GLY A 18 -4.92 -8.77 6.41
CA GLY A 18 -6.27 -9.13 5.96
C GLY A 18 -6.63 -8.58 4.58
N LEU A 19 -6.32 -7.31 4.31
CA LEU A 19 -6.57 -6.69 3.01
C LEU A 19 -5.69 -7.29 1.90
N ASN A 20 -4.43 -7.58 2.19
CA ASN A 20 -3.53 -8.24 1.24
C ASN A 20 -3.99 -9.67 0.91
N VAL A 21 -4.41 -10.45 1.92
CA VAL A 21 -4.97 -11.79 1.72
C VAL A 21 -6.26 -11.73 0.90
N LEU A 22 -7.14 -10.76 1.18
CA LEU A 22 -8.37 -10.56 0.41
C LEU A 22 -8.08 -10.22 -1.06
N GLY A 23 -7.10 -9.35 -1.30
CA GLY A 23 -6.66 -9.01 -2.66
C GLY A 23 -6.10 -10.22 -3.40
N HIS A 24 -5.25 -11.01 -2.74
CA HIS A 24 -4.70 -12.23 -3.33
C HIS A 24 -5.79 -13.26 -3.65
N PHE A 25 -6.80 -13.40 -2.78
CA PHE A 25 -7.94 -14.29 -3.03
C PHE A 25 -8.70 -13.90 -4.30
N PHE A 26 -9.02 -12.62 -4.50
CA PHE A 26 -9.69 -12.17 -5.72
C PHE A 26 -8.81 -12.29 -6.96
N PHE A 27 -7.50 -12.05 -6.84
CA PHE A 27 -6.55 -12.26 -7.94
C PHE A 27 -6.53 -13.73 -8.41
N VAL A 28 -6.52 -14.68 -7.46
CA VAL A 28 -6.58 -16.12 -7.79
C VAL A 28 -7.90 -16.47 -8.48
N LEU A 29 -9.03 -15.97 -7.97
CA LEU A 29 -10.34 -16.20 -8.61
C LEU A 29 -10.42 -15.59 -10.02
N ASP A 30 -9.91 -14.37 -10.21
CA ASP A 30 -9.83 -13.70 -11.51
C ASP A 30 -9.00 -14.52 -12.51
N THR A 31 -7.82 -14.97 -12.08
CA THR A 31 -6.92 -15.79 -12.91
C THR A 31 -7.54 -17.13 -13.29
N MET A 32 -8.11 -17.86 -12.32
CA MET A 32 -8.76 -19.16 -12.56
C MET A 32 -9.99 -19.02 -13.47
N TYR A 33 -10.78 -17.96 -13.28
CA TYR A 33 -11.93 -17.70 -14.12
C TYR A 33 -11.51 -17.38 -15.55
N PHE A 34 -10.48 -16.55 -15.71
CA PHE A 34 -9.93 -16.20 -17.01
C PHE A 34 -9.43 -17.44 -17.76
N GLN A 35 -8.60 -18.27 -17.11
CA GLN A 35 -8.06 -19.50 -17.71
C GLN A 35 -9.14 -20.50 -18.13
N SER A 36 -10.25 -20.57 -17.39
CA SER A 36 -11.35 -21.49 -17.72
C SER A 36 -12.29 -20.98 -18.82
N HIS A 37 -12.23 -19.68 -19.15
CA HIS A 37 -13.13 -19.02 -20.10
C HIS A 37 -12.36 -18.17 -21.13
N GLU A 38 -11.10 -18.49 -21.38
CA GLU A 38 -10.18 -17.68 -22.17
C GLU A 38 -10.73 -17.41 -23.58
N ASP A 39 -11.25 -18.45 -24.24
CA ASP A 39 -11.86 -18.35 -25.58
C ASP A 39 -13.07 -17.42 -25.63
N ALA A 40 -13.84 -17.36 -24.55
CA ALA A 40 -15.04 -16.52 -24.46
C ALA A 40 -14.72 -15.08 -24.03
N LEU A 41 -13.57 -14.87 -23.37
CA LEU A 41 -13.15 -13.58 -22.83
C LEU A 41 -12.17 -12.85 -23.77
N THR A 42 -11.55 -13.55 -24.72
CA THR A 42 -10.56 -13.00 -25.64
C THR A 42 -11.17 -12.77 -27.03
N THR A 43 -11.22 -11.52 -27.46
CA THR A 43 -11.63 -11.14 -28.81
C THR A 43 -10.39 -10.73 -29.60
N MET A 44 -10.19 -11.33 -30.78
CA MET A 44 -9.10 -10.95 -31.67
C MET A 44 -9.61 -10.14 -32.87
N GLU A 45 -8.89 -9.07 -33.21
CA GLU A 45 -9.14 -8.26 -34.40
C GLU A 45 -7.86 -8.19 -35.23
N THR A 46 -7.92 -8.71 -36.46
CA THR A 46 -6.81 -8.65 -37.40
C THR A 46 -6.89 -7.36 -38.21
N PHE A 47 -5.80 -6.60 -38.26
CA PHE A 47 -5.72 -5.38 -39.06
C PHE A 47 -4.53 -5.45 -40.04
N PRO A 48 -4.68 -4.90 -41.25
CA PRO A 48 -3.58 -4.84 -42.21
C PRO A 48 -2.52 -3.82 -41.73
N THR A 49 -1.24 -4.16 -41.87
CA THR A 49 -0.11 -3.26 -41.63
C THR A 49 0.43 -2.71 -42.97
N SER A 50 1.33 -1.71 -42.90
CA SER A 50 1.90 -1.04 -44.08
C SER A 50 2.69 -1.94 -45.02
N ASP A 51 3.11 -3.12 -44.55
CA ASP A 51 4.05 -4.00 -45.22
C ASP A 51 3.35 -5.25 -45.80
N ASP A 52 2.05 -5.14 -46.14
CA ASP A 52 1.19 -6.25 -46.61
C ASP A 52 1.13 -7.45 -45.63
N SER A 53 1.41 -7.23 -44.35
CA SER A 53 1.23 -8.23 -43.29
C SER A 53 -0.01 -7.94 -42.43
N PHE A 54 -0.43 -8.92 -41.64
CA PHE A 54 -1.56 -8.76 -40.72
C PHE A 54 -1.05 -8.69 -39.28
N GLY A 55 -1.37 -7.61 -38.59
CA GLY A 55 -1.26 -7.52 -37.14
C GLY A 55 -2.50 -8.13 -36.49
N THR A 56 -2.35 -8.71 -35.30
CA THR A 56 -3.48 -9.19 -34.49
C THR A 56 -3.52 -8.42 -33.18
N ASN A 57 -4.61 -7.71 -32.92
CA ASN A 57 -4.90 -7.12 -31.62
C ASN A 57 -5.77 -8.08 -30.81
N TYR A 58 -5.41 -8.27 -29.55
CA TYR A 58 -6.18 -9.05 -28.59
C TYR A 58 -6.86 -8.10 -27.60
N TYR A 59 -8.17 -8.26 -27.44
CA TYR A 59 -8.98 -7.55 -26.45
C TYR A 59 -9.49 -8.54 -25.41
N TYR A 60 -9.30 -8.22 -24.14
CA TYR A 60 -9.72 -9.07 -23.02
C TYR A 60 -10.90 -8.45 -22.30
N THR A 61 -11.97 -9.22 -22.18
CA THR A 61 -13.16 -8.84 -21.42
C THR A 61 -12.90 -9.05 -19.93
N LYS A 62 -13.38 -8.12 -19.08
CA LYS A 62 -13.17 -8.20 -17.63
C LYS A 62 -13.91 -9.40 -17.04
N THR A 63 -13.25 -10.13 -16.13
CA THR A 63 -13.93 -11.17 -15.36
C THR A 63 -14.85 -10.55 -14.29
N PRO A 64 -15.79 -11.33 -13.70
CA PRO A 64 -16.58 -10.89 -12.55
C PRO A 64 -15.74 -10.51 -11.31
N TYR A 65 -14.50 -11.01 -11.21
CA TYR A 65 -13.59 -10.80 -10.08
C TYR A 65 -12.62 -9.64 -10.28
N PHE A 66 -12.55 -9.09 -11.50
CA PHE A 66 -11.67 -7.97 -11.83
C PHE A 66 -11.88 -6.75 -10.92
N PHE A 67 -13.13 -6.28 -10.77
CA PHE A 67 -13.41 -5.12 -9.94
C PHE A 67 -13.20 -5.37 -8.43
N PRO A 68 -13.68 -6.49 -7.85
CA PRO A 68 -13.32 -6.86 -6.47
C PRO A 68 -11.81 -6.90 -6.21
N TYR A 69 -11.03 -7.46 -7.14
CA TYR A 69 -9.56 -7.44 -7.07
C TYR A 69 -9.00 -6.01 -7.07
N GLN A 70 -9.41 -5.16 -8.02
CA GLN A 70 -8.93 -3.78 -8.10
C GLN A 70 -9.30 -2.95 -6.86
N ILE A 71 -10.53 -3.10 -6.35
CA ILE A 71 -10.99 -2.39 -5.15
C ILE A 71 -10.21 -2.85 -3.91
N SER A 72 -9.98 -4.15 -3.77
CA SER A 72 -9.21 -4.68 -2.64
C SER A 72 -7.74 -4.25 -2.69
N ALA A 73 -7.11 -4.23 -3.88
CA ALA A 73 -5.76 -3.69 -4.06
C ALA A 73 -5.67 -2.21 -3.68
N LEU A 74 -6.61 -1.37 -4.15
CA LEU A 74 -6.67 0.04 -3.79
C LEU A 74 -6.90 0.24 -2.28
N ALA A 75 -7.78 -0.55 -1.67
CA ALA A 75 -8.05 -0.51 -0.24
C ALA A 75 -6.81 -0.92 0.58
N ALA A 76 -6.11 -1.98 0.16
CA ALA A 76 -4.87 -2.47 0.78
C ALA A 76 -3.76 -1.41 0.76
N PHE A 77 -3.74 -0.55 -0.27
CA PHE A 77 -2.79 0.56 -0.34
C PHE A 77 -3.22 1.78 0.50
N TRP A 78 -4.43 2.31 0.27
CA TRP A 78 -4.84 3.61 0.82
C TRP A 78 -5.26 3.56 2.28
N ILE A 79 -5.94 2.51 2.73
CA ILE A 79 -6.46 2.44 4.10
C ILE A 79 -5.31 2.39 5.11
N PRO A 80 -4.30 1.50 4.98
CA PRO A 80 -3.20 1.47 5.93
C PRO A 80 -2.38 2.76 5.92
N LEU A 81 -2.18 3.38 4.75
CA LEU A 81 -1.49 4.66 4.62
C LEU A 81 -2.21 5.76 5.41
N GLY A 82 -3.53 5.90 5.22
CA GLY A 82 -4.34 6.86 5.96
C GLY A 82 -4.28 6.64 7.47
N LEU A 83 -4.29 5.38 7.91
CA LEU A 83 -4.22 5.03 9.33
C LEU A 83 -2.86 5.26 9.97
N VAL A 84 -1.77 5.00 9.25
CA VAL A 84 -0.40 5.33 9.69
C VAL A 84 -0.29 6.82 9.96
N LEU A 85 -0.74 7.64 9.01
CA LEU A 85 -0.73 9.10 9.16
C LEU A 85 -1.63 9.55 10.32
N PHE A 86 -2.86 9.05 10.38
CA PHE A 86 -3.82 9.42 11.41
C PHE A 86 -3.36 9.01 12.82
N TRP A 87 -3.01 7.74 13.03
CA TRP A 87 -2.64 7.23 14.35
C TRP A 87 -1.28 7.73 14.82
N SER A 88 -0.28 7.91 13.94
CA SER A 88 1.01 8.49 14.34
C SER A 88 0.84 9.91 14.88
N ILE A 89 0.06 10.75 14.20
CA ILE A 89 -0.24 12.13 14.60
C ILE A 89 -1.12 12.14 15.87
N ALA A 90 -2.18 11.33 15.90
CA ALA A 90 -3.07 11.24 17.05
C ALA A 90 -2.34 10.79 18.31
N TYR A 91 -1.37 9.88 18.18
CA TYR A 91 -0.53 9.41 19.28
C TYR A 91 0.34 10.54 19.82
N MET A 92 1.00 11.31 18.94
CA MET A 92 1.82 12.45 19.34
C MET A 92 0.99 13.56 20.03
N LYS A 93 -0.24 13.80 19.58
CA LYS A 93 -1.14 14.80 20.18
C LYS A 93 -1.57 14.48 21.61
N THR A 94 -1.49 13.23 22.07
CA THR A 94 -1.88 12.87 23.46
C THR A 94 -0.93 13.47 24.51
N LYS A 95 0.38 13.36 24.28
CA LYS A 95 1.41 13.96 25.14
C LYS A 95 2.66 14.21 24.30
N LYS A 96 2.99 15.48 24.06
CA LYS A 96 4.06 15.89 23.15
C LYS A 96 5.45 15.74 23.79
N THR A 97 5.88 14.49 23.94
CA THR A 97 7.17 14.11 24.56
C THR A 97 8.05 13.38 23.57
N ILE A 98 9.37 13.39 23.80
CA ILE A 98 10.32 12.67 22.93
C ILE A 98 10.03 11.16 22.89
N ARG A 99 9.63 10.56 24.02
CA ARG A 99 9.26 9.15 24.08
C ARG A 99 8.07 8.84 23.17
N ARG A 100 7.04 9.70 23.17
CA ARG A 100 5.86 9.53 22.30
C ARG A 100 6.17 9.79 20.83
N PHE A 101 7.08 10.72 20.54
CA PHE A 101 7.62 10.91 19.20
C PHE A 101 8.30 9.64 18.67
N LEU A 102 9.23 9.05 19.43
CA LEU A 102 9.91 7.82 19.01
C LEU A 102 8.91 6.65 18.83
N GLN A 103 7.94 6.55 19.73
CA GLN A 103 6.89 5.52 19.64
C GLN A 103 5.92 5.73 18.48
N SER A 104 5.66 6.97 18.03
CA SER A 104 4.80 7.21 16.87
C SER A 104 5.46 6.82 15.55
N LEU A 105 6.79 6.66 15.52
CA LEU A 105 7.51 6.12 14.37
C LEU A 105 7.29 4.62 14.17
N LEU A 106 6.76 3.90 15.16
CA LEU A 106 6.44 2.48 15.00
C LEU A 106 5.33 2.24 13.97
N PHE A 107 4.41 3.20 13.78
CA PHE A 107 3.36 3.09 12.76
C PHE A 107 3.93 3.00 11.33
N PRO A 108 4.72 3.98 10.84
CA PRO A 108 5.32 3.87 9.51
C PRO A 108 6.35 2.74 9.40
N VAL A 109 7.03 2.35 10.49
CA VAL A 109 7.94 1.19 10.48
C VAL A 109 7.19 -0.12 10.22
N ILE A 110 6.10 -0.38 10.96
CA ILE A 110 5.29 -1.59 10.74
C ILE A 110 4.71 -1.59 9.31
N TYR A 111 4.19 -0.45 8.87
CA TYR A 111 3.68 -0.31 7.50
C TYR A 111 4.76 -0.65 6.47
N THR A 112 5.98 -0.13 6.63
CA THR A 112 7.09 -0.39 5.73
C THR A 112 7.49 -1.86 5.73
N LEU A 113 7.64 -2.46 6.92
CA LEU A 113 8.02 -3.88 7.05
C LEU A 113 7.01 -4.80 6.38
N VAL A 114 5.72 -4.58 6.60
CA VAL A 114 4.67 -5.43 6.00
C VAL A 114 4.65 -5.30 4.48
N ASN A 115 4.75 -4.07 3.95
CA ASN A 115 4.77 -3.85 2.50
C ASN A 115 6.02 -4.46 1.84
N ILE A 116 7.19 -4.34 2.47
CA ILE A 116 8.44 -4.96 1.99
C ILE A 116 8.31 -6.48 1.98
N ILE A 117 7.87 -7.09 3.09
CA ILE A 117 7.70 -8.53 3.17
C ILE A 117 6.70 -9.01 2.11
N TYR A 118 5.56 -8.34 1.99
CA TYR A 118 4.54 -8.69 0.99
C TYR A 118 5.06 -8.59 -0.44
N PHE A 119 5.78 -7.51 -0.78
CA PHE A 119 6.36 -7.32 -2.11
C PHE A 119 7.29 -8.48 -2.49
N PHE A 120 8.22 -8.84 -1.60
CA PHE A 120 9.15 -9.95 -1.86
C PHE A 120 8.49 -11.34 -1.84
N MET A 121 7.33 -11.48 -1.18
CA MET A 121 6.59 -12.75 -1.16
C MET A 121 5.73 -12.96 -2.41
N VAL A 122 5.25 -11.89 -3.05
CA VAL A 122 4.20 -11.97 -4.08
C VAL A 122 4.68 -11.57 -5.46
N ILE A 123 5.59 -10.60 -5.58
CA ILE A 123 6.02 -10.09 -6.88
C ILE A 123 7.17 -10.94 -7.41
N ASP A 124 6.98 -11.51 -8.60
CA ASP A 124 7.99 -12.34 -9.28
C ASP A 124 9.15 -11.47 -9.80
N PRO A 125 10.41 -11.76 -9.39
CA PRO A 125 11.59 -11.11 -9.96
C PRO A 125 11.74 -11.27 -11.48
N SER A 126 11.11 -12.28 -12.09
CA SER A 126 11.17 -12.50 -13.54
C SER A 126 10.46 -11.42 -14.37
N LEU A 127 9.66 -10.56 -13.72
CA LEU A 127 8.98 -9.42 -14.36
C LEU A 127 9.94 -8.31 -14.84
N GLY A 128 11.24 -8.42 -14.53
CA GLY A 128 12.29 -7.54 -15.07
C GLY A 128 12.09 -6.08 -14.68
N TRP A 129 11.88 -5.19 -15.66
CA TRP A 129 11.75 -3.75 -15.40
C TRP A 129 10.52 -3.39 -14.55
N GLU A 130 9.43 -4.17 -14.63
CA GLU A 130 8.23 -3.94 -13.80
C GLU A 130 8.52 -4.23 -12.33
N TYR A 131 9.36 -5.24 -12.05
CA TYR A 131 9.83 -5.56 -10.70
C TYR A 131 10.69 -4.42 -10.15
N GLU A 132 11.64 -3.90 -10.92
CA GLU A 132 12.50 -2.78 -10.52
C GLU A 132 11.69 -1.49 -10.25
N LEU A 133 10.70 -1.22 -11.11
CA LEU A 133 9.80 -0.09 -10.94
C LEU A 133 8.93 -0.26 -9.68
N GLY A 134 8.37 -1.45 -9.47
CA GLY A 134 7.59 -1.79 -8.27
C GLY A 134 8.41 -1.63 -6.99
N MET A 135 9.66 -2.12 -6.99
CA MET A 135 10.58 -1.98 -5.87
C MET A 135 10.88 -0.51 -5.58
N SER A 136 11.18 0.28 -6.63
CA SER A 136 11.46 1.71 -6.49
C SER A 136 10.27 2.46 -5.89
N LEU A 137 9.06 2.23 -6.43
CA LEU A 137 7.84 2.84 -5.92
C LEU A 137 7.57 2.48 -4.45
N LEU A 138 7.82 1.22 -4.06
CA LEU A 138 7.70 0.77 -2.69
C LEU A 138 8.63 1.52 -1.74
N PHE A 139 9.93 1.62 -2.09
CA PHE A 139 10.92 2.33 -1.29
C PHE A 139 10.61 3.83 -1.19
N PHE A 140 10.30 4.48 -2.30
CA PHE A 140 9.92 5.89 -2.30
C PHE A 140 8.64 6.14 -1.50
N GLY A 141 7.61 5.31 -1.66
CA GLY A 141 6.36 5.43 -0.92
C GLY A 141 6.55 5.26 0.59
N CYS A 142 7.24 4.19 1.02
CA CYS A 142 7.52 3.95 2.43
C CYS A 142 8.40 5.05 3.03
N GLY A 143 9.46 5.46 2.31
CA GLY A 143 10.36 6.53 2.73
C GLY A 143 9.64 7.87 2.87
N ALA A 144 8.80 8.24 1.90
CA ALA A 144 8.04 9.49 1.92
C ALA A 144 7.09 9.55 3.12
N ILE A 145 6.37 8.46 3.41
CA ILE A 145 5.46 8.41 4.57
C ILE A 145 6.25 8.52 5.87
N PHE A 146 7.38 7.82 6.00
CA PHE A 146 8.22 7.89 7.18
C PHE A 146 8.72 9.32 7.42
N VAL A 147 9.29 9.95 6.38
CA VAL A 147 9.77 11.34 6.44
C VAL A 147 8.63 12.30 6.78
N PHE A 148 7.46 12.13 6.18
CA PHE A 148 6.29 12.95 6.47
C PHE A 148 5.89 12.86 7.95
N VAL A 149 5.80 11.65 8.51
CA VAL A 149 5.48 11.44 9.93
C VAL A 149 6.53 12.08 10.84
N VAL A 150 7.83 11.96 10.50
CA VAL A 150 8.94 12.59 11.23
C VAL A 150 8.79 14.11 11.22
N VAL A 151 8.59 14.73 10.06
CA VAL A 151 8.46 16.18 9.92
C VAL A 151 7.27 16.70 10.73
N VAL A 152 6.09 16.12 10.53
CA VAL A 152 4.87 16.56 11.20
C VAL A 152 4.98 16.41 12.72
N ASN A 153 5.46 15.27 13.22
CA ASN A 153 5.60 15.05 14.66
C ASN A 153 6.72 15.91 15.28
N SER A 154 7.77 16.22 14.52
CA SER A 154 8.84 17.14 14.96
C SER A 154 8.30 18.57 15.13
N ILE A 155 7.44 19.05 14.22
CA ILE A 155 6.76 20.35 14.36
C ILE A 155 5.96 20.39 15.67
N PHE A 156 5.21 19.34 15.99
CA PHE A 156 4.46 19.28 17.26
C PHE A 156 5.37 19.30 18.49
N LEU A 157 6.48 18.57 18.45
CA LEU A 157 7.45 18.53 19.56
C LEU A 157 8.12 19.88 19.79
N LEU A 158 8.57 20.54 18.71
CA LEU A 158 9.25 21.83 18.79
C LEU A 158 8.32 22.94 19.28
N ARG A 159 7.06 22.95 18.81
CA ARG A 159 6.05 23.91 19.28
C ARG A 159 5.79 23.80 20.78
N GLU A 160 5.76 22.59 21.32
CA GLU A 160 5.58 22.39 22.76
C GLU A 160 6.78 22.88 23.57
N ARG A 161 8.00 22.58 23.12
CA ARG A 161 9.22 23.06 23.78
C ARG A 161 9.30 24.59 23.82
N ARG A 162 8.97 25.25 22.71
CA ARG A 162 8.92 26.73 22.64
C ARG A 162 7.91 27.31 23.62
N ARG A 163 6.72 26.71 23.72
CA ARG A 163 5.68 27.15 24.68
C ARG A 163 6.14 27.01 26.12
N LEU A 164 6.80 25.91 26.48
CA LEU A 164 7.32 25.71 27.83
C LEU A 164 8.44 26.72 28.15
N ALA A 165 9.33 27.00 27.19
CA ALA A 165 10.40 27.97 27.35
C ALA A 165 9.91 29.42 27.49
N SER A 166 8.77 29.79 26.89
CA SER A 166 8.18 31.13 27.04
C SER A 166 7.43 31.36 28.36
N HIS A 167 7.25 30.31 29.17
CA HIS A 167 6.58 30.38 30.48
C HIS A 167 7.55 30.23 31.66
N LEU A 168 8.85 30.08 31.39
CA LEU A 168 9.96 30.09 32.34
C LEU A 168 10.64 31.46 32.29
#